data_AF-A0A7K0Y1T0-F1
#
_entry.id   AF-A0A7K0Y1T0-F1
#
_cell.length_a   1.000
_cell.length_b   1.000
_cell.length_c   1.000
_cell.angle_alpha   90.00
_cell.angle_beta   90.00
_cell.angle_gamma   90.00
#
_symmetry.space_group_name_H-M   'P 1'
#
loop_
_entity.id
_entity.type
_entity.pdbx_description
1 polymer ?
#
loop_
_entity_poly.entity_id
_entity_poly.type
_entity_poly.pdbx_seq_one_letter_code
_entity_poly.pdbx_strand_id
1 'polypeptide(L)'
;MKSLTSRLKSALTVGVVVAAIASAAPVQAAVSAQGKTYTVTATMKGAKNLTVLMVSGTGRLLASAKVTKTSQNITLKAKGTASIGGTTLQLVSGSSSTAKGKYYGPVVLGNKSSTAAKSSVVYTKLKQKAATGVKLGTVTVKKAVGSTQQGYATTSTKSSAADTSSGAAVKASKGRPIGVGTYGKTGTTSVKSYGVSAFACSPVGTPTCDPQGNPIGQPGGQPGANTTVSKDDTLGGDKDDDGIPNAFDVNDDGDEVLDSADPTTPAPKVAVDDGTKDCSAVDFRIFTNYKATQGGYAGTINAYAPGAFKATKENIASTITKSMTMVFSPITSVCGSNVVTTELKGNGVPYAPTDYVSLSGGVCNTGDYQWAIGQGFICPGAGNKTAFGGYTFTGSDLPTGQDTFTMRVTTADAKSYEFTSSVGFVFVTHPMFVEYSTDGTNFTKVDYNNSTIGPDGARITEPTINVGQAQTLYLKVLRPQRLAMDGEAGEFYDLAGFKYTPDIPNAGGVGKCDQLTVTDTGMASDTVLDAGKPTTVLLTWAIGQKCYTESTKNPKPTWTPGASDFDVQVEPSGPGGNSAQKIRITLVP
;
A
#
# COMPACT_ATOMS: atom_id res chain seq x y z
N MET A 1 -69.14 -54.52 16.71
CA MET A 1 -68.70 -54.51 18.13
C MET A 1 -67.21 -54.87 18.17
N LYS A 2 -66.41 -54.02 18.84
CA LYS A 2 -65.05 -54.24 19.37
C LYS A 2 -63.93 -54.79 18.44
N SER A 3 -62.97 -53.87 18.19
CA SER A 3 -61.56 -53.95 18.64
C SER A 3 -60.48 -54.63 17.77
N LEU A 4 -59.54 -53.75 17.38
CA LEU A 4 -58.07 -53.86 17.32
C LEU A 4 -57.36 -54.88 16.41
N THR A 5 -56.87 -54.30 15.32
CA THR A 5 -55.54 -54.42 14.69
C THR A 5 -54.39 -55.00 15.52
N SER A 6 -53.64 -55.94 14.92
CA SER A 6 -52.21 -55.74 14.60
C SER A 6 -51.79 -56.72 13.48
N ARG A 7 -51.03 -56.25 12.49
CA ARG A 7 -50.40 -57.09 11.45
C ARG A 7 -48.89 -57.05 11.64
N LEU A 8 -48.31 -58.20 12.00
CA LEU A 8 -46.92 -58.53 11.70
C LEU A 8 -46.79 -58.87 10.21
N LYS A 9 -45.64 -58.56 9.61
CA LYS A 9 -44.83 -59.53 8.85
C LYS A 9 -43.40 -59.01 8.62
N SER A 10 -42.47 -59.84 9.06
CA SER A 10 -41.02 -59.70 9.03
C SER A 10 -40.42 -59.89 7.64
N ALA A 11 -39.23 -59.32 7.42
CA ALA A 11 -38.25 -59.88 6.49
C ALA A 11 -36.83 -59.72 7.04
N LEU A 12 -36.10 -60.83 6.93
CA LEU A 12 -34.83 -61.23 7.49
C LEU A 12 -33.66 -60.55 6.76
N THR A 13 -32.60 -60.15 7.46
CA THR A 13 -31.29 -59.93 6.80
C THR A 13 -30.14 -60.34 7.69
N VAL A 14 -29.33 -61.24 7.14
CA VAL A 14 -28.16 -61.90 7.72
C VAL A 14 -26.99 -60.92 7.77
N GLY A 15 -26.26 -60.93 8.88
CA GLY A 15 -25.15 -60.02 9.15
C GLY A 15 -23.86 -60.36 8.42
N VAL A 16 -23.07 -59.31 8.16
CA VAL A 16 -21.61 -59.38 8.06
C VAL A 16 -21.07 -58.39 9.07
N VAL A 17 -20.39 -58.90 10.10
CA VAL A 17 -19.66 -58.10 11.10
C VAL A 17 -18.27 -57.81 10.53
N VAL A 18 -18.02 -56.54 10.16
CA VAL A 18 -16.66 -56.01 10.05
C VAL A 18 -16.47 -55.09 11.24
N ALA A 19 -15.51 -55.45 12.10
CA ALA A 19 -15.18 -54.72 13.32
C ALA A 19 -14.69 -53.30 12.97
N ALA A 20 -15.52 -52.29 13.24
CA ALA A 20 -15.10 -50.90 13.24
C ALA A 20 -14.28 -50.64 14.51
N ILE A 21 -12.98 -50.39 14.34
CA ILE A 21 -12.13 -49.82 15.38
C ILE A 21 -12.66 -48.40 15.63
N ALA A 22 -13.33 -48.22 16.77
CA ALA A 22 -13.75 -46.91 17.26
C ALA A 22 -12.50 -46.07 17.57
N SER A 23 -12.02 -45.31 16.59
CA SER A 23 -11.25 -44.11 16.86
C SER A 23 -12.26 -43.05 17.26
N ALA A 24 -12.37 -42.80 18.56
CA ALA A 24 -13.07 -41.64 19.09
C ALA A 24 -12.43 -40.39 18.47
N ALA A 25 -13.09 -39.81 17.46
CA ALA A 25 -12.79 -38.46 17.05
C ALA A 25 -12.94 -37.58 18.30
N PRO A 26 -11.95 -36.77 18.68
CA PRO A 26 -12.20 -35.74 19.67
C PRO A 26 -13.29 -34.87 19.08
N VAL A 27 -14.46 -34.89 19.72
CA VAL A 27 -15.47 -33.85 19.54
C VAL A 27 -14.84 -32.60 20.15
N GLN A 28 -13.98 -31.93 19.39
CA GLN A 28 -13.68 -30.53 19.60
C GLN A 28 -15.00 -29.83 19.38
N ALA A 29 -15.68 -29.56 20.48
CA ALA A 29 -16.75 -28.58 20.53
C ALA A 29 -16.15 -27.26 20.04
N ALA A 30 -16.25 -27.02 18.74
CA ALA A 30 -15.99 -25.75 18.12
C ALA A 30 -17.08 -24.80 18.64
N VAL A 31 -16.84 -24.18 19.80
CA VAL A 31 -17.58 -23.00 20.23
C VAL A 31 -17.13 -21.85 19.33
N SER A 32 -17.64 -21.86 18.10
CA SER A 32 -17.65 -20.73 17.20
C SER A 32 -18.50 -19.65 17.88
N ALA A 33 -17.88 -18.79 18.70
CA ALA A 33 -18.51 -17.55 19.12
C ALA A 33 -18.74 -16.70 17.86
N GLN A 34 -19.97 -16.75 17.32
CA GLN A 34 -20.39 -15.92 16.19
C GLN A 34 -20.33 -14.45 16.64
N GLY A 35 -19.45 -13.67 16.00
CA GLY A 35 -19.37 -12.24 16.25
C GLY A 35 -20.69 -11.52 15.99
N LYS A 36 -20.89 -10.35 16.60
CA LYS A 36 -22.12 -9.58 16.45
C LYS A 36 -22.20 -8.98 15.04
N THR A 37 -23.42 -8.70 14.59
CA THR A 37 -23.62 -7.85 13.41
C THR A 37 -23.82 -6.42 13.87
N TYR A 38 -22.98 -5.52 13.37
CA TYR A 38 -23.13 -4.08 13.57
C TYR A 38 -23.65 -3.42 12.30
N THR A 39 -24.60 -2.50 12.46
CA THR A 39 -25.21 -1.75 11.38
C THR A 39 -25.02 -0.26 11.64
N VAL A 40 -24.46 0.46 10.66
CA VAL A 40 -24.35 1.91 10.66
C VAL A 40 -25.28 2.48 9.59
N THR A 41 -26.12 3.43 9.97
CA THR A 41 -27.06 4.10 9.06
C THR A 41 -26.82 5.60 9.04
N ALA A 42 -26.88 6.20 7.86
CA ALA A 42 -26.68 7.62 7.64
C ALA A 42 -27.45 8.11 6.41
N THR A 43 -27.82 9.38 6.42
CA THR A 43 -28.28 10.13 5.23
C THR A 43 -27.10 10.94 4.71
N MET A 44 -26.50 10.50 3.60
CA MET A 44 -25.37 11.17 2.97
C MET A 44 -25.85 12.33 2.11
N LYS A 45 -25.35 13.54 2.35
CA LYS A 45 -25.61 14.75 1.54
C LYS A 45 -24.33 15.24 0.88
N GLY A 46 -24.41 15.53 -0.43
CA GLY A 46 -23.26 16.00 -1.20
C GLY A 46 -22.24 14.90 -1.54
N ALA A 47 -22.55 13.63 -1.26
CA ALA A 47 -21.67 12.48 -1.51
C ALA A 47 -21.94 11.78 -2.85
N LYS A 48 -22.68 12.42 -3.78
CA LYS A 48 -23.02 11.87 -5.11
C LYS A 48 -21.71 11.46 -5.80
N ASN A 49 -21.62 10.21 -6.26
CA ASN A 49 -20.43 9.60 -6.87
C ASN A 49 -19.28 9.28 -5.90
N LEU A 50 -19.51 9.26 -4.58
CA LEU A 50 -18.56 8.73 -3.61
C LEU A 50 -19.00 7.34 -3.13
N THR A 51 -18.03 6.57 -2.63
CA THR A 51 -18.26 5.32 -1.89
C THR A 51 -17.89 5.55 -0.44
N VAL A 52 -18.78 5.16 0.47
CA VAL A 52 -18.49 5.13 1.92
C VAL A 52 -17.93 3.77 2.27
N LEU A 53 -16.74 3.75 2.85
CA LEU A 53 -16.05 2.58 3.37
C LEU A 53 -16.15 2.60 4.90
N MET A 54 -16.35 1.43 5.50
CA MET A 54 -16.33 1.23 6.94
C MET A 54 -15.07 0.43 7.29
N VAL A 55 -14.06 1.10 7.82
CA VAL A 55 -12.71 0.54 8.01
C VAL A 55 -12.47 0.35 9.50
N SER A 56 -12.16 -0.88 9.93
CA SER A 56 -11.82 -1.16 11.33
C SER A 56 -10.56 -0.41 11.75
N GLY A 57 -10.33 -0.25 13.05
CA GLY A 57 -9.08 0.33 13.59
C GLY A 57 -7.83 -0.52 13.38
N THR A 58 -7.89 -1.51 12.49
CA THR A 58 -6.82 -2.42 12.09
C THR A 58 -6.65 -2.51 10.57
N GLY A 59 -7.53 -1.85 9.81
CA GLY A 59 -7.45 -1.73 8.35
C GLY A 59 -8.40 -2.65 7.57
N ARG A 60 -9.15 -3.52 8.26
CA ARG A 60 -10.15 -4.38 7.61
C ARG A 60 -11.32 -3.54 7.10
N LEU A 61 -11.66 -3.73 5.83
CA LEU A 61 -12.91 -3.23 5.27
C LEU A 61 -14.08 -4.10 5.75
N LEU A 62 -14.95 -3.52 6.56
CA LEU A 62 -16.09 -4.21 7.18
C LEU A 62 -17.37 -4.15 6.34
N ALA A 63 -17.56 -3.04 5.62
CA ALA A 63 -18.68 -2.82 4.72
C ALA A 63 -18.38 -1.62 3.80
N SER A 64 -19.10 -1.53 2.68
CA SER A 64 -19.07 -0.35 1.81
C SER A 64 -20.45 -0.05 1.22
N ALA A 65 -20.67 1.21 0.82
CA ALA A 65 -21.90 1.65 0.17
C ALA A 65 -21.62 2.77 -0.85
N LYS A 66 -22.04 2.57 -2.10
CA LYS A 66 -21.99 3.60 -3.15
C LYS A 66 -23.14 4.61 -2.98
N VAL A 67 -22.83 5.89 -3.14
CA VAL A 67 -23.82 6.98 -3.12
C VAL A 67 -24.02 7.50 -4.54
N THR A 68 -25.22 7.31 -5.07
CA THR A 68 -25.59 7.64 -6.46
C THR A 68 -26.47 8.89 -6.55
N LYS A 69 -27.11 9.26 -5.44
CA LYS A 69 -28.00 10.42 -5.34
C LYS A 69 -27.35 11.55 -4.54
N THR A 70 -27.87 12.74 -4.75
CA THR A 70 -27.41 13.99 -4.15
C THR A 70 -27.67 14.02 -2.63
N SER A 71 -28.74 13.35 -2.21
CA SER A 71 -29.02 12.93 -0.83
C SER A 71 -29.48 11.46 -0.85
N GLN A 72 -28.87 10.59 -0.05
CA GLN A 72 -29.18 9.15 -0.04
C GLN A 72 -29.05 8.55 1.36
N ASN A 73 -30.02 7.72 1.75
CA ASN A 73 -29.87 6.85 2.92
C ASN A 73 -28.99 5.66 2.57
N ILE A 74 -27.98 5.40 3.39
CA ILE A 74 -27.12 4.23 3.29
C ILE A 74 -27.20 3.37 4.54
N THR A 75 -26.84 2.10 4.39
CA THR A 75 -26.73 1.14 5.49
C THR A 75 -25.49 0.30 5.27
N LEU A 76 -24.58 0.32 6.23
CA LEU A 76 -23.34 -0.45 6.25
C LEU A 76 -23.50 -1.55 7.30
N LYS A 77 -23.26 -2.81 6.91
CA LYS A 77 -23.46 -3.98 7.78
C LYS A 77 -22.17 -4.76 7.94
N ALA A 78 -21.52 -4.61 9.09
CA ALA A 78 -20.35 -5.39 9.49
C ALA A 78 -20.84 -6.70 10.14
N LYS A 79 -20.59 -7.85 9.51
CA LYS A 79 -21.02 -9.16 10.00
C LYS A 79 -19.89 -9.86 10.75
N GLY A 80 -20.25 -10.58 11.82
CA GLY A 80 -19.31 -11.48 12.51
C GLY A 80 -18.16 -10.74 13.21
N THR A 81 -18.39 -9.52 13.67
CA THR A 81 -17.35 -8.68 14.30
C THR A 81 -17.50 -8.68 15.82
N ALA A 82 -16.41 -8.86 16.56
CA ALA A 82 -16.44 -8.86 18.03
C ALA A 82 -16.73 -7.46 18.60
N SER A 83 -16.19 -6.41 17.96
CA SER A 83 -16.39 -5.01 18.32
C SER A 83 -16.33 -4.11 17.08
N ILE A 84 -16.99 -2.95 17.14
CA ILE A 84 -16.89 -1.88 16.14
C ILE A 84 -15.97 -0.73 16.61
N GLY A 85 -15.40 -0.84 17.81
CA GLY A 85 -14.54 0.22 18.35
C GLY A 85 -13.30 0.46 17.50
N GLY A 86 -12.87 1.72 17.40
CA GLY A 86 -11.78 2.15 16.52
C GLY A 86 -12.19 2.24 15.04
N THR A 87 -13.36 1.74 14.64
CA THR A 87 -13.81 1.79 13.24
C THR A 87 -14.07 3.22 12.81
N THR A 88 -13.61 3.57 11.62
CA THR A 88 -13.86 4.86 10.96
C THR A 88 -14.76 4.67 9.74
N LEU A 89 -15.37 5.77 9.30
CA LEU A 89 -15.99 5.84 7.99
C LEU A 89 -15.13 6.70 7.07
N GLN A 90 -14.79 6.16 5.91
CA GLN A 90 -13.90 6.76 4.93
C GLN A 90 -14.62 6.96 3.61
N LEU A 91 -14.29 8.02 2.88
CA LEU A 91 -14.88 8.33 1.58
C LEU A 91 -13.84 8.10 0.50
N VAL A 92 -14.25 7.45 -0.58
CA VAL A 92 -13.46 7.26 -1.79
C VAL A 92 -14.24 7.76 -2.99
N SER A 93 -13.54 8.40 -3.92
CA SER A 93 -14.10 8.83 -5.20
C SER A 93 -14.52 7.64 -6.05
N GLY A 94 -15.79 7.57 -6.43
CA GLY A 94 -16.26 6.56 -7.38
C GLY A 94 -15.86 6.87 -8.82
N SER A 95 -16.07 5.90 -9.72
CA SER A 95 -15.70 6.01 -11.15
C SER A 95 -16.40 7.13 -11.91
N SER A 96 -17.54 7.62 -11.40
CA SER A 96 -18.28 8.76 -11.96
C SER A 96 -17.85 10.12 -11.39
N SER A 97 -16.88 10.18 -10.48
CA SER A 97 -16.29 11.44 -10.01
C SER A 97 -15.17 11.88 -10.96
N THR A 98 -14.73 13.14 -10.86
CA THR A 98 -13.56 13.63 -11.60
C THR A 98 -12.25 13.05 -11.04
N ALA A 99 -12.21 12.77 -9.75
CA ALA A 99 -11.05 12.24 -9.04
C ALA A 99 -10.92 10.70 -9.10
N LYS A 100 -11.95 9.97 -9.56
CA LYS A 100 -11.98 8.53 -9.88
C LYS A 100 -11.03 7.62 -9.08
N GLY A 101 -11.53 6.93 -8.07
CA GLY A 101 -10.74 5.94 -7.33
C GLY A 101 -9.88 6.49 -6.21
N LYS A 102 -9.65 7.81 -6.21
CA LYS A 102 -8.84 8.47 -5.18
C LYS A 102 -9.52 8.53 -3.82
N TYR A 103 -8.73 8.41 -2.76
CA TYR A 103 -9.20 8.69 -1.40
C TYR A 103 -9.75 10.12 -1.31
N TYR A 104 -10.93 10.29 -0.72
CA TYR A 104 -11.57 11.59 -0.55
C TYR A 104 -11.44 12.13 0.88
N GLY A 105 -11.52 11.28 1.91
CA GLY A 105 -11.31 11.69 3.30
C GLY A 105 -12.31 11.11 4.32
N PRO A 106 -12.14 11.43 5.61
CA PRO A 106 -12.85 10.80 6.71
C PRO A 106 -14.23 11.43 6.98
N VAL A 107 -15.06 10.69 7.73
CA VAL A 107 -16.26 11.21 8.38
C VAL A 107 -15.96 11.59 9.83
N VAL A 108 -16.10 12.86 10.15
CA VAL A 108 -16.08 13.39 11.51
C VAL A 108 -17.42 13.11 12.18
N LEU A 109 -17.36 12.35 13.28
CA LEU A 109 -18.49 11.96 14.10
C LEU A 109 -18.81 12.98 15.20
N GLY A 110 -17.88 13.88 15.51
CA GLY A 110 -18.08 14.91 16.51
C GLY A 110 -16.92 15.89 16.63
N ASN A 111 -17.23 17.09 17.13
CA ASN A 111 -16.26 18.09 17.53
C ASN A 111 -16.02 18.02 19.04
N LYS A 112 -14.81 18.37 19.50
CA LYS A 112 -14.54 18.59 20.93
C LYS A 112 -15.21 19.88 21.41
N SER A 113 -15.08 20.95 20.64
CA SER A 113 -15.78 22.21 20.89
C SER A 113 -17.25 22.13 20.48
N SER A 114 -18.06 23.04 21.00
CA SER A 114 -19.50 23.13 20.68
C SER A 114 -19.79 23.41 19.21
N THR A 115 -18.82 23.97 18.48
CA THR A 115 -18.94 24.27 17.05
C THR A 115 -17.66 23.84 16.33
N ALA A 116 -17.81 23.43 15.07
CA ALA A 116 -16.67 23.08 14.22
C ALA A 116 -15.69 24.26 14.12
N ALA A 117 -16.18 25.48 13.90
CA ALA A 117 -15.34 26.68 13.72
C ALA A 117 -14.36 26.96 14.89
N LYS A 118 -14.68 26.51 16.10
CA LYS A 118 -13.86 26.66 17.31
C LYS A 118 -13.10 25.38 17.70
N SER A 119 -13.23 24.30 16.93
CA SER A 119 -12.68 23.00 17.30
C SER A 119 -11.29 22.81 16.71
N SER A 120 -10.30 22.63 17.58
CA SER A 120 -8.95 22.16 17.24
C SER A 120 -8.80 20.63 17.37
N VAL A 121 -9.85 19.95 17.85
CA VAL A 121 -9.90 18.49 17.99
C VAL A 121 -11.25 17.97 17.51
N VAL A 122 -11.24 16.86 16.79
CA VAL A 122 -12.43 16.14 16.32
C VAL A 122 -12.33 14.66 16.66
N TYR A 123 -13.42 13.94 16.43
CA TYR A 123 -13.53 12.50 16.67
C TYR A 123 -14.05 11.82 15.41
N THR A 124 -13.31 10.84 14.89
CA THR A 124 -13.62 10.09 13.65
C THR A 124 -13.89 8.61 13.93
N LYS A 125 -13.39 8.09 15.06
CA LYS A 125 -13.46 6.68 15.48
C LYS A 125 -14.76 6.39 16.24
N LEU A 126 -15.36 5.22 16.00
CA LEU A 126 -16.47 4.68 16.80
C LEU A 126 -15.96 4.11 18.12
N LYS A 127 -16.73 4.25 19.20
CA LYS A 127 -16.34 3.76 20.53
C LYS A 127 -16.55 2.25 20.69
N GLN A 128 -15.73 1.61 21.52
CA GLN A 128 -15.80 0.17 21.79
C GLN A 128 -17.18 -0.33 22.24
N LYS A 129 -17.87 0.43 23.10
CA LYS A 129 -19.21 0.10 23.62
C LYS A 129 -20.34 0.71 22.79
N ALA A 130 -20.14 0.92 21.48
CA ALA A 130 -21.21 1.39 20.61
C ALA A 130 -22.33 0.32 20.48
N ALA A 131 -23.56 0.79 20.31
CA ALA A 131 -24.70 -0.08 20.04
C ALA A 131 -24.52 -0.81 18.70
N THR A 132 -25.11 -1.99 18.55
CA THR A 132 -25.12 -2.75 17.29
C THR A 132 -25.87 -2.04 16.17
N GLY A 133 -26.76 -1.09 16.50
CA GLY A 133 -27.38 -0.17 15.54
C GLY A 133 -26.93 1.26 15.79
N VAL A 134 -25.97 1.75 15.00
CA VAL A 134 -25.50 3.14 15.04
C VAL A 134 -26.28 3.96 14.02
N LYS A 135 -26.90 5.06 14.48
CA LYS A 135 -27.58 6.03 13.62
C LYS A 135 -26.80 7.34 13.65
N LEU A 136 -26.21 7.72 12.52
CA LEU A 136 -25.41 8.94 12.40
C LEU A 136 -26.24 10.17 11.98
N GLY A 137 -27.50 9.97 11.59
CA GLY A 137 -28.35 11.04 11.08
C GLY A 137 -27.84 11.55 9.72
N THR A 138 -27.87 12.88 9.53
CA THR A 138 -27.37 13.49 8.30
C THR A 138 -25.84 13.64 8.36
N VAL A 139 -25.16 13.12 7.35
CA VAL A 139 -23.72 13.27 7.14
C VAL A 139 -23.51 14.13 5.89
N THR A 140 -22.90 15.30 6.07
CA THR A 140 -22.73 16.29 4.99
C THR A 140 -21.28 16.33 4.55
N VAL A 141 -21.05 16.11 3.26
CA VAL A 141 -19.72 16.23 2.64
C VAL A 141 -19.32 17.69 2.51
N LYS A 142 -18.06 17.97 2.82
CA LYS A 142 -17.39 19.26 2.71
C LYS A 142 -16.13 19.09 1.85
N LYS A 143 -15.81 20.10 1.07
CA LYS A 143 -14.54 20.18 0.33
C LYS A 143 -13.45 20.70 1.24
N ALA A 144 -12.23 20.20 1.08
CA ALA A 144 -11.08 20.79 1.72
C ALA A 144 -10.74 22.13 1.02
N VAL A 145 -10.30 23.12 1.81
CA VAL A 145 -9.89 24.42 1.25
C VAL A 145 -8.61 24.22 0.44
N GLY A 146 -8.56 24.75 -0.78
CA GLY A 146 -7.40 24.63 -1.67
C GLY A 146 -7.31 23.29 -2.42
N SER A 147 -8.26 22.39 -2.20
CA SER A 147 -8.26 21.04 -2.77
C SER A 147 -9.49 20.83 -3.67
N THR A 148 -9.27 20.13 -4.79
CA THR A 148 -10.31 19.79 -5.76
C THR A 148 -10.74 18.33 -5.70
N GLN A 149 -9.94 17.49 -5.04
CA GLN A 149 -10.06 16.03 -5.03
C GLN A 149 -10.28 15.46 -3.62
N GLN A 150 -9.95 16.21 -2.57
CA GLN A 150 -10.08 15.80 -1.17
C GLN A 150 -11.11 16.65 -0.39
N GLY A 151 -11.59 16.09 0.70
CA GLY A 151 -12.49 16.73 1.64
C GLY A 151 -12.73 15.86 2.85
N TYR A 152 -13.86 16.07 3.48
CA TYR A 152 -14.28 15.28 4.64
C TYR A 152 -15.80 15.34 4.74
N ALA A 153 -16.40 14.56 5.62
CA ALA A 153 -17.80 14.74 5.97
C ALA A 153 -17.98 14.96 7.46
N THR A 154 -19.09 15.59 7.83
CA THR A 154 -19.43 15.83 9.24
C THR A 154 -20.85 15.38 9.50
N THR A 155 -21.07 14.70 10.62
CA THR A 155 -22.43 14.51 11.15
C THR A 155 -23.05 15.86 11.53
N SER A 156 -24.36 16.01 11.35
CA SER A 156 -25.09 17.24 11.71
C SER A 156 -25.05 17.53 13.21
N THR A 157 -24.98 16.48 14.02
CA THR A 157 -24.86 16.51 15.47
C THR A 157 -23.76 15.57 15.89
N LYS A 158 -23.08 15.85 17.01
CA LYS A 158 -22.11 14.92 17.60
C LYS A 158 -22.80 13.57 17.85
N SER A 159 -22.24 12.51 17.27
CA SER A 159 -22.73 11.15 17.45
C SER A 159 -22.46 10.67 18.86
N SER A 160 -23.46 10.05 19.50
CA SER A 160 -23.27 9.38 20.79
C SER A 160 -22.39 8.14 20.69
N ALA A 161 -22.15 7.63 19.47
CA ALA A 161 -21.26 6.52 19.20
C ALA A 161 -19.81 6.93 18.91
N ALA A 162 -19.51 8.24 18.83
CA ALA A 162 -18.14 8.72 18.69
C ALA A 162 -17.31 8.34 19.92
N ASP A 163 -16.08 7.88 19.69
CA ASP A 163 -15.10 7.73 20.75
C ASP A 163 -14.52 9.09 21.09
N THR A 164 -14.71 9.53 22.34
CA THR A 164 -14.24 10.83 22.81
C THR A 164 -13.10 10.72 23.81
N SER A 165 -12.50 9.54 23.92
CA SER A 165 -11.29 9.33 24.73
C SER A 165 -10.12 10.12 24.17
N SER A 166 -9.07 10.31 24.99
CA SER A 166 -7.87 11.03 24.56
C SER A 166 -7.15 10.34 23.41
N GLY A 167 -7.12 9.00 23.36
CA GLY A 167 -6.52 8.24 22.26
C GLY A 167 -7.36 8.21 20.97
N ALA A 168 -8.57 8.77 20.98
CA ALA A 168 -9.39 8.93 19.79
C ALA A 168 -9.41 10.39 19.28
N ALA A 169 -8.61 11.27 19.88
CA ALA A 169 -8.58 12.68 19.57
C ALA A 169 -7.78 12.92 18.29
N VAL A 170 -8.46 13.40 17.25
CA VAL A 170 -7.85 13.78 15.98
C VAL A 170 -7.62 15.28 15.96
N LYS A 171 -6.44 15.72 15.55
CA LYS A 171 -6.12 17.14 15.39
C LYS A 171 -6.96 17.74 14.27
N ALA A 172 -7.43 18.96 14.48
CA ALA A 172 -8.27 19.65 13.52
C ALA A 172 -7.98 21.15 13.48
N SER A 173 -8.36 21.77 12.36
CA SER A 173 -8.50 23.21 12.25
C SER A 173 -9.93 23.53 11.81
N LYS A 174 -10.66 24.28 12.64
CA LYS A 174 -12.08 24.62 12.40
C LYS A 174 -12.94 23.38 12.13
N GLY A 175 -12.65 22.29 12.86
CA GLY A 175 -13.36 21.01 12.77
C GLY A 175 -13.11 20.22 11.48
N ARG A 176 -12.13 20.61 10.66
CA ARG A 176 -11.55 19.81 9.58
C ARG A 176 -10.31 19.08 10.13
N PRO A 177 -10.20 17.74 10.02
CA PRO A 177 -8.97 17.03 10.32
C PRO A 177 -7.78 17.64 9.58
N ILE A 178 -6.59 17.73 10.18
CA ILE A 178 -5.51 18.53 9.59
C ILE A 178 -4.85 17.87 8.38
N GLY A 179 -4.82 16.53 8.29
CA GLY A 179 -4.37 15.82 7.09
C GLY A 179 -5.24 16.03 5.86
N VAL A 180 -6.48 16.49 6.06
CA VAL A 180 -7.44 16.72 4.98
C VAL A 180 -7.13 18.00 4.20
N GLY A 181 -6.83 17.82 2.93
CA GLY A 181 -6.42 18.80 1.94
C GLY A 181 -5.00 18.57 1.42
N THR A 182 -4.22 17.72 2.10
CA THR A 182 -2.80 17.46 1.82
C THR A 182 -2.48 15.97 1.78
N TYR A 183 -3.49 15.09 1.90
CA TYR A 183 -3.33 13.65 2.04
C TYR A 183 -2.42 13.20 3.19
N GLY A 184 -2.32 14.03 4.23
CA GLY A 184 -1.58 13.70 5.45
C GLY A 184 -0.17 14.28 5.53
N LYS A 185 0.27 14.96 4.47
CA LYS A 185 1.51 15.77 4.48
C LYS A 185 1.37 17.04 5.32
N THR A 186 1.25 16.86 6.63
CA THR A 186 1.15 17.92 7.61
C THR A 186 2.17 17.62 8.69
N GLY A 187 2.95 18.62 9.11
CA GLY A 187 3.89 18.43 10.22
C GLY A 187 3.12 18.33 11.52
N THR A 188 3.10 17.14 12.11
CA THR A 188 2.38 16.91 13.35
C THR A 188 3.10 15.89 14.24
N THR A 189 3.03 16.08 15.56
CA THR A 189 3.53 15.10 16.54
C THR A 189 2.34 14.46 17.24
N SER A 190 2.26 13.12 17.32
CA SER A 190 1.07 12.42 17.86
C SER A 190 0.56 13.05 19.17
N VAL A 191 -0.76 13.17 19.31
CA VAL A 191 -1.43 13.77 20.48
C VAL A 191 -1.25 12.86 21.71
N LYS A 192 -1.08 11.55 21.50
CA LYS A 192 -0.53 10.51 22.40
C LYS A 192 -0.78 9.14 21.75
N SER A 193 0.22 8.25 21.76
CA SER A 193 0.05 6.89 21.22
C SER A 193 -1.10 6.13 21.89
N TYR A 194 -1.86 5.40 21.10
CA TYR A 194 -2.91 4.51 21.57
C TYR A 194 -2.35 3.35 22.43
N GLY A 195 -2.10 3.61 23.71
CA GLY A 195 -1.87 2.57 24.70
C GLY A 195 -3.14 1.74 24.86
N VAL A 196 -3.21 0.56 24.24
CA VAL A 196 -4.21 -0.44 24.59
C VAL A 196 -3.99 -0.74 26.07
N SER A 197 -5.02 -0.53 26.88
CA SER A 197 -5.03 -0.86 28.30
C SER A 197 -4.44 -2.26 28.52
N ALA A 198 -3.33 -2.35 29.23
CA ALA A 198 -2.86 -3.60 29.79
C ALA A 198 -4.04 -4.24 30.52
N PHE A 199 -4.39 -5.47 30.14
CA PHE A 199 -5.32 -6.28 30.93
C PHE A 199 -4.68 -6.46 32.31
N ALA A 200 -5.25 -5.83 33.34
CA ALA A 200 -4.95 -6.20 34.71
C ALA A 200 -5.47 -7.62 34.92
N CYS A 201 -4.57 -8.59 35.12
CA CYS A 201 -4.97 -9.93 35.45
C CYS A 201 -5.36 -10.02 36.93
N SER A 202 -6.52 -10.58 37.23
CA SER A 202 -7.01 -10.81 38.60
C SER A 202 -7.65 -12.20 38.69
N PRO A 203 -7.35 -13.00 39.73
CA PRO A 203 -6.59 -12.65 40.94
C PRO A 203 -5.05 -12.75 40.78
N VAL A 204 -4.34 -11.83 41.47
CA VAL A 204 -2.87 -11.78 41.55
C VAL A 204 -2.32 -13.03 42.24
N GLY A 205 -1.13 -13.49 41.83
CA GLY A 205 -0.47 -14.66 42.42
C GLY A 205 -1.02 -16.01 41.96
N THR A 206 -1.63 -16.07 40.77
CA THR A 206 -2.01 -17.33 40.10
C THR A 206 -0.88 -17.80 39.18
N PRO A 207 -0.84 -19.09 38.77
CA PRO A 207 0.20 -19.60 37.86
C PRO A 207 0.30 -18.85 36.52
N THR A 208 -0.72 -18.07 36.17
CA THR A 208 -0.80 -17.26 34.97
C THR A 208 -0.44 -15.78 35.19
N CYS A 209 -0.34 -15.30 36.45
CA CYS A 209 -0.23 -13.87 36.76
C CYS A 209 0.68 -13.58 37.96
N ASP A 210 1.64 -12.68 37.77
CA ASP A 210 2.66 -12.31 38.73
C ASP A 210 2.07 -11.52 39.93
N PRO A 211 2.86 -11.32 41.01
CA PRO A 211 2.42 -10.57 42.18
C PRO A 211 2.08 -9.09 41.91
N GLN A 212 2.45 -8.55 40.74
CA GLN A 212 2.17 -7.19 40.29
C GLN A 212 0.95 -7.11 39.35
N GLY A 213 0.34 -8.24 38.95
CA GLY A 213 -0.83 -8.31 38.08
C GLY A 213 -0.54 -8.48 36.59
N ASN A 214 0.70 -8.81 36.21
CA ASN A 214 1.10 -9.06 34.82
C ASN A 214 1.09 -10.56 34.49
N PRO A 215 0.79 -10.99 33.25
CA PRO A 215 0.80 -12.40 32.89
C PRO A 215 2.20 -13.02 32.89
N ILE A 216 2.38 -14.22 33.47
CA ILE A 216 3.64 -14.98 33.46
C ILE A 216 3.62 -15.96 32.27
N GLY A 217 4.57 -15.82 31.35
CA GLY A 217 4.71 -16.68 30.16
C GLY A 217 5.14 -18.11 30.49
N GLN A 218 4.67 -19.08 29.69
CA GLN A 218 5.07 -20.48 29.78
C GLN A 218 6.56 -20.70 29.48
N PRO A 219 7.22 -21.69 30.11
CA PRO A 219 8.65 -21.91 29.94
C PRO A 219 8.95 -22.62 28.62
N GLY A 220 9.58 -21.89 27.70
CA GLY A 220 10.20 -22.42 26.48
C GLY A 220 10.05 -21.51 25.25
N GLY A 221 10.61 -20.30 25.26
CA GLY A 221 10.55 -19.39 24.12
C GLY A 221 11.71 -18.38 24.07
N GLN A 222 12.31 -18.24 22.89
CA GLN A 222 13.34 -17.24 22.56
C GLN A 222 12.88 -15.80 22.84
N PRO A 223 13.81 -14.85 23.05
CA PRO A 223 13.48 -13.45 23.30
C PRO A 223 12.82 -12.83 22.06
N GLY A 224 11.53 -12.48 22.15
CA GLY A 224 10.85 -11.70 21.09
C GLY A 224 9.33 -11.79 20.98
N ALA A 225 8.60 -12.56 21.79
CA ALA A 225 7.17 -12.78 21.59
C ALA A 225 6.31 -12.26 22.76
N ASN A 226 6.00 -10.95 22.76
CA ASN A 226 4.67 -10.39 23.06
C ASN A 226 4.64 -8.84 22.95
N THR A 227 5.12 -8.25 21.86
CA THR A 227 4.89 -6.81 21.62
C THR A 227 3.46 -6.62 21.12
N THR A 228 2.55 -6.21 22.00
CA THR A 228 1.22 -5.75 21.59
C THR A 228 1.42 -4.64 20.54
N VAL A 229 0.95 -4.87 19.33
CA VAL A 229 1.01 -3.86 18.27
C VAL A 229 0.11 -2.70 18.65
N SER A 230 0.65 -1.49 18.63
CA SER A 230 -0.15 -0.27 18.82
C SER A 230 -1.20 -0.20 17.72
N LYS A 231 -2.47 0.05 18.08
CA LYS A 231 -3.54 0.19 17.07
C LYS A 231 -3.25 1.34 16.10
N ASP A 232 -2.53 2.37 16.54
CA ASP A 232 -2.08 3.46 15.69
C ASP A 232 -1.10 3.02 14.60
N ASP A 233 -0.31 1.98 14.83
CA ASP A 233 0.66 1.51 13.85
C ASP A 233 0.02 0.61 12.79
N THR A 234 -1.30 0.35 12.85
CA THR A 234 -1.98 -0.54 11.89
C THR A 234 -2.50 0.25 10.69
N LEU A 235 -2.87 -0.43 9.61
CA LEU A 235 -3.51 0.20 8.44
C LEU A 235 -4.78 1.02 8.76
N GLY A 236 -5.50 0.66 9.83
CA GLY A 236 -6.67 1.41 10.31
C GLY A 236 -6.37 2.38 11.45
N GLY A 237 -5.12 2.43 11.89
CA GLY A 237 -4.55 3.42 12.80
C GLY A 237 -4.45 4.80 12.17
N ASP A 238 -3.99 5.77 12.94
CA ASP A 238 -3.85 7.18 12.57
C ASP A 238 -2.69 7.71 13.41
N LYS A 239 -1.46 7.37 12.99
CA LYS A 239 -0.28 7.36 13.85
C LYS A 239 0.14 8.77 14.30
N ASP A 240 -0.08 9.77 13.48
CA ASP A 240 0.21 11.17 13.82
C ASP A 240 -1.03 11.94 14.29
N ASP A 241 -2.20 11.29 14.37
CA ASP A 241 -3.50 11.85 14.76
C ASP A 241 -4.00 12.99 13.86
N ASP A 242 -3.65 13.00 12.58
CA ASP A 242 -4.10 14.02 11.63
C ASP A 242 -5.51 13.77 11.06
N GLY A 243 -6.03 12.55 11.27
CA GLY A 243 -7.36 12.10 10.89
C GLY A 243 -7.45 11.25 9.64
N ILE A 244 -6.34 10.95 8.97
CA ILE A 244 -6.24 10.05 7.85
C ILE A 244 -5.70 8.70 8.35
N PRO A 245 -6.36 7.58 8.04
CA PRO A 245 -5.81 6.29 8.41
C PRO A 245 -4.54 5.96 7.63
N ASN A 246 -3.57 5.25 8.24
CA ASN A 246 -2.30 4.88 7.59
C ASN A 246 -2.49 4.15 6.24
N ALA A 247 -3.62 3.47 6.00
CA ALA A 247 -3.95 2.89 4.70
C ALA A 247 -4.11 3.90 3.54
N PHE A 248 -4.32 5.18 3.86
CA PHE A 248 -4.58 6.26 2.90
C PHE A 248 -3.68 7.48 3.12
N ASP A 249 -2.85 7.42 4.15
CA ASP A 249 -1.87 8.44 4.48
C ASP A 249 -0.61 8.25 3.62
N VAL A 250 0.01 9.35 3.23
CA VAL A 250 1.29 9.33 2.50
C VAL A 250 2.46 9.83 3.36
N ASN A 251 2.17 10.27 4.60
CA ASN A 251 3.10 10.75 5.62
C ASN A 251 2.55 10.32 6.99
N ASP A 252 2.67 9.03 7.31
CA ASP A 252 1.92 8.45 8.43
C ASP A 252 2.46 8.82 9.82
N ASP A 253 3.70 9.29 9.92
CA ASP A 253 4.34 9.65 11.19
C ASP A 253 4.41 11.16 11.46
N GLY A 254 4.00 11.98 10.49
CA GLY A 254 3.83 13.42 10.63
C GLY A 254 5.12 14.24 10.53
N ASP A 255 6.19 13.68 9.96
CA ASP A 255 7.51 14.34 9.85
C ASP A 255 7.64 15.31 8.65
N GLU A 256 6.59 15.42 7.83
CA GLU A 256 6.49 16.23 6.59
C GLU A 256 7.22 15.64 5.38
N VAL A 257 7.84 14.47 5.52
CA VAL A 257 8.47 13.72 4.44
C VAL A 257 7.47 12.67 3.96
N LEU A 258 7.47 12.40 2.65
CA LEU A 258 6.65 11.30 2.15
C LEU A 258 7.22 9.97 2.65
N ASP A 259 6.34 9.04 3.02
CA ASP A 259 6.72 7.70 3.49
C ASP A 259 7.63 6.94 2.50
N SER A 260 7.52 7.24 1.21
CA SER A 260 8.40 6.68 0.19
C SER A 260 9.85 7.20 0.31
N ALA A 261 10.02 8.45 0.69
CA ALA A 261 11.31 9.12 0.82
C ALA A 261 11.94 8.95 2.21
N ASP A 262 11.14 8.64 3.24
CA ASP A 262 11.60 8.56 4.62
C ASP A 262 12.05 7.13 5.02
N PRO A 263 13.33 6.93 5.39
CA PRO A 263 13.81 5.64 5.88
C PRO A 263 13.33 5.28 7.28
N THR A 264 12.75 6.23 8.02
CA THR A 264 12.31 6.05 9.41
C THR A 264 10.82 5.76 9.54
N THR A 265 10.05 5.97 8.47
CA THR A 265 8.63 5.68 8.40
C THR A 265 8.37 4.25 8.83
N PRO A 266 7.65 4.04 9.94
CA PRO A 266 7.34 2.71 10.40
C PRO A 266 6.38 2.04 9.42
N ALA A 267 6.78 0.90 8.84
CA ALA A 267 5.83 0.11 8.08
C ALA A 267 4.62 -0.27 8.96
N PRO A 268 3.38 -0.20 8.41
CA PRO A 268 2.20 -0.61 9.14
C PRO A 268 2.38 -2.01 9.74
N LYS A 269 2.16 -2.12 11.05
CA LYS A 269 2.43 -3.34 11.80
C LYS A 269 1.26 -4.29 11.70
N VAL A 270 1.59 -5.54 11.41
CA VAL A 270 0.68 -6.68 11.51
C VAL A 270 0.48 -7.00 12.99
N ALA A 271 -0.74 -6.89 13.50
CA ALA A 271 -1.03 -7.31 14.87
C ALA A 271 -0.74 -8.81 15.00
N VAL A 272 0.03 -9.17 16.02
CA VAL A 272 0.19 -10.56 16.43
C VAL A 272 -1.16 -11.01 16.99
N ASP A 273 -1.60 -12.23 16.63
CA ASP A 273 -2.76 -12.86 17.28
C ASP A 273 -2.45 -12.99 18.78
N ASP A 274 -3.00 -12.09 19.59
CA ASP A 274 -2.76 -12.01 21.03
C ASP A 274 -3.65 -13.00 21.81
N GLY A 275 -4.25 -13.97 21.12
CA GLY A 275 -5.22 -14.90 21.69
C GLY A 275 -6.61 -14.27 21.91
N THR A 276 -6.76 -12.96 21.70
CA THR A 276 -8.04 -12.35 21.39
C THR A 276 -8.22 -12.40 19.88
N LYS A 277 -9.43 -12.73 19.41
CA LYS A 277 -9.77 -13.00 18.00
C LYS A 277 -9.67 -11.76 17.08
N ASP A 278 -8.67 -10.89 17.25
CA ASP A 278 -8.47 -9.69 16.45
C ASP A 278 -7.78 -10.05 15.13
N CYS A 279 -8.59 -10.64 14.27
CA CYS A 279 -8.36 -11.17 12.93
C CYS A 279 -7.85 -10.17 11.86
N SER A 280 -7.18 -9.08 12.24
CA SER A 280 -7.58 -7.82 11.62
C SER A 280 -6.47 -6.88 11.14
N ALA A 281 -5.22 -7.04 11.56
CA ALA A 281 -4.10 -6.30 10.97
C ALA A 281 -3.26 -7.23 10.09
N VAL A 282 -3.05 -6.80 8.85
CA VAL A 282 -2.28 -7.50 7.81
C VAL A 282 -1.32 -6.49 7.17
N ASP A 283 -0.27 -6.99 6.53
CA ASP A 283 0.61 -6.17 5.73
C ASP A 283 0.09 -6.14 4.29
N PHE A 284 -0.66 -5.09 3.95
CA PHE A 284 -1.17 -4.89 2.60
C PHE A 284 -0.60 -3.61 2.01
N ARG A 285 0.45 -3.78 1.19
CA ARG A 285 1.16 -2.70 0.50
C ARG A 285 0.86 -2.77 -0.98
N ILE A 286 0.77 -1.58 -1.57
CA ILE A 286 0.59 -1.40 -2.99
C ILE A 286 1.69 -0.45 -3.44
N PHE A 287 2.37 -0.77 -4.52
CA PHE A 287 3.41 0.08 -5.06
C PHE A 287 3.55 -0.08 -6.57
N THR A 288 4.40 0.72 -7.20
CA THR A 288 4.58 0.69 -8.67
C THR A 288 6.03 0.45 -9.05
N ASN A 289 6.24 -0.44 -10.03
CA ASN A 289 7.50 -0.57 -10.73
C ASN A 289 7.37 0.06 -12.11
N TYR A 290 8.27 0.98 -12.43
CA TYR A 290 8.25 1.74 -13.67
C TYR A 290 9.64 1.77 -14.29
N LYS A 291 9.92 0.77 -15.12
CA LYS A 291 11.27 0.51 -15.63
C LYS A 291 11.37 0.82 -17.13
N ALA A 292 12.45 1.50 -17.53
CA ALA A 292 12.87 1.71 -18.90
C ALA A 292 14.18 0.94 -19.16
N THR A 293 14.07 -0.37 -19.31
CA THR A 293 15.21 -1.29 -19.43
C THR A 293 15.40 -1.83 -20.84
N GLN A 294 14.79 -1.20 -21.84
CA GLN A 294 14.99 -1.52 -23.24
C GLN A 294 16.28 -0.85 -23.75
N GLY A 295 16.93 -1.45 -24.74
CA GLY A 295 18.12 -0.87 -25.35
C GLY A 295 17.82 0.46 -26.06
N GLY A 296 18.83 1.32 -26.21
CA GLY A 296 18.73 2.64 -26.84
C GLY A 296 18.05 3.70 -25.98
N TYR A 297 17.96 3.48 -24.67
CA TYR A 297 17.16 4.28 -23.71
C TYR A 297 15.66 4.31 -24.02
N ALA A 298 15.15 3.35 -24.80
CA ALA A 298 13.73 3.28 -25.12
C ALA A 298 12.87 3.19 -23.84
N GLY A 299 11.77 3.93 -23.83
CA GLY A 299 10.90 4.13 -22.67
C GLY A 299 11.39 5.15 -21.63
N THR A 300 12.67 5.59 -21.69
CA THR A 300 13.19 6.56 -20.72
C THR A 300 12.55 7.92 -20.96
N ILE A 301 12.07 8.54 -19.88
CA ILE A 301 11.60 9.92 -19.89
C ILE A 301 11.97 10.58 -18.56
N ASN A 302 12.27 11.87 -18.59
CA ASN A 302 12.53 12.69 -17.41
C ASN A 302 12.05 14.12 -17.65
N ALA A 303 11.59 14.81 -16.61
CA ALA A 303 11.01 16.14 -16.77
C ALA A 303 12.05 17.21 -17.17
N TYR A 304 13.34 16.98 -16.85
CA TYR A 304 14.46 17.82 -17.29
C TYR A 304 15.06 17.41 -18.64
N ALA A 305 14.63 16.28 -19.20
CA ALA A 305 15.19 15.79 -20.45
C ALA A 305 14.88 16.72 -21.63
N PRO A 306 15.76 16.77 -22.65
CA PRO A 306 15.48 17.48 -23.88
C PRO A 306 14.63 16.65 -24.85
N GLY A 307 14.04 17.32 -25.83
CA GLY A 307 13.43 16.69 -27.01
C GLY A 307 12.38 15.62 -26.66
N ALA A 308 12.48 14.46 -27.33
CA ALA A 308 11.51 13.38 -27.20
C ALA A 308 11.55 12.66 -25.84
N PHE A 309 12.66 12.78 -25.10
CA PHE A 309 12.81 12.22 -23.75
C PHE A 309 12.17 13.09 -22.67
N LYS A 310 11.78 14.34 -23.00
CA LYS A 310 11.11 15.25 -22.06
C LYS A 310 9.78 14.67 -21.61
N ALA A 311 9.59 14.52 -20.31
CA ALA A 311 8.31 14.05 -19.78
C ALA A 311 7.17 15.05 -20.10
N THR A 312 6.11 14.52 -20.69
CA THR A 312 4.84 15.20 -21.00
C THR A 312 3.71 14.28 -20.54
N LYS A 313 2.50 14.79 -20.30
CA LYS A 313 1.40 13.92 -19.85
C LYS A 313 1.08 12.82 -20.86
N GLU A 314 1.23 13.14 -22.15
CA GLU A 314 0.99 12.24 -23.27
C GLU A 314 2.03 11.11 -23.33
N ASN A 315 3.32 11.42 -23.24
CA ASN A 315 4.33 10.36 -23.28
C ASN A 315 4.40 9.57 -21.96
N ILE A 316 4.14 10.19 -20.81
CA ILE A 316 3.96 9.47 -19.54
C ILE A 316 2.82 8.47 -19.68
N ALA A 317 1.69 8.87 -20.25
CA ALA A 317 0.56 7.97 -20.48
C ALA A 317 0.94 6.80 -21.40
N SER A 318 1.66 7.09 -22.50
CA SER A 318 2.15 6.07 -23.44
C SER A 318 3.09 5.07 -22.75
N THR A 319 4.09 5.53 -22.02
CA THR A 319 5.09 4.67 -21.37
C THR A 319 4.49 3.89 -20.20
N ILE A 320 3.64 4.51 -19.37
CA ILE A 320 2.91 3.81 -18.30
C ILE A 320 2.04 2.68 -18.89
N THR A 321 1.35 2.96 -20.00
CA THR A 321 0.55 1.94 -20.71
C THR A 321 1.40 0.72 -21.09
N LYS A 322 2.67 0.95 -21.45
CA LYS A 322 3.58 -0.10 -21.95
C LYS A 322 4.30 -0.85 -20.83
N SER A 323 4.83 -0.16 -19.83
CA SER A 323 5.85 -0.71 -18.92
C SER A 323 5.52 -0.66 -17.43
N MET A 324 4.54 0.13 -16.98
CA MET A 324 4.27 0.22 -15.55
C MET A 324 3.60 -1.06 -15.04
N THR A 325 4.12 -1.57 -13.93
CA THR A 325 3.47 -2.61 -13.14
C THR A 325 3.07 -2.06 -11.78
N MET A 326 1.87 -2.40 -11.34
CA MET A 326 1.40 -2.19 -9.98
C MET A 326 1.58 -3.50 -9.21
N VAL A 327 2.20 -3.42 -8.05
CA VAL A 327 2.55 -4.58 -7.23
C VAL A 327 1.71 -4.56 -5.97
N PHE A 328 1.13 -5.71 -5.65
CA PHE A 328 0.34 -5.93 -4.45
C PHE A 328 1.02 -7.00 -3.60
N SER A 329 1.34 -6.67 -2.34
CA SER A 329 1.89 -7.65 -1.41
C SER A 329 0.88 -8.76 -1.14
N PRO A 330 1.31 -10.03 -1.06
CA PRO A 330 0.40 -11.11 -0.73
C PRO A 330 0.04 -11.10 0.76
N ILE A 331 -1.24 -11.34 1.05
CA ILE A 331 -1.68 -11.72 2.39
C ILE A 331 -1.69 -13.25 2.44
N THR A 332 -0.77 -13.84 3.20
CA THR A 332 -0.56 -15.30 3.23
C THR A 332 -1.37 -15.99 4.32
N SER A 333 -1.73 -15.28 5.38
CA SER A 333 -2.58 -15.79 6.47
C SER A 333 -3.39 -14.67 7.12
N VAL A 334 -4.54 -15.03 7.67
CA VAL A 334 -5.40 -14.13 8.47
C VAL A 334 -5.97 -14.96 9.63
N CYS A 335 -5.89 -14.46 10.87
CA CYS A 335 -6.30 -15.17 12.08
C CYS A 335 -5.66 -16.56 12.26
N GLY A 336 -4.38 -16.71 11.91
CA GLY A 336 -3.69 -18.01 11.95
C GLY A 336 -4.21 -19.04 10.93
N SER A 337 -5.11 -18.66 10.01
CA SER A 337 -5.55 -19.51 8.90
C SER A 337 -4.90 -19.06 7.60
N ASN A 338 -4.38 -20.02 6.84
CA ASN A 338 -3.74 -19.75 5.55
C ASN A 338 -4.76 -19.23 4.54
N VAL A 339 -4.36 -18.26 3.73
CA VAL A 339 -5.15 -17.78 2.59
C VAL A 339 -5.09 -18.81 1.46
N VAL A 340 -6.26 -19.19 0.95
CA VAL A 340 -6.42 -20.15 -0.16
C VAL A 340 -6.94 -19.49 -1.43
N THR A 341 -7.49 -18.28 -1.33
CA THR A 341 -7.94 -17.50 -2.49
C THR A 341 -7.72 -16.03 -2.22
N THR A 342 -7.19 -15.33 -3.23
CA THR A 342 -7.01 -13.89 -3.24
C THR A 342 -7.76 -13.32 -4.41
N GLU A 343 -8.49 -12.24 -4.19
CA GLU A 343 -9.23 -11.50 -5.21
C GLU A 343 -8.95 -10.01 -5.06
N LEU A 344 -8.97 -9.26 -6.15
CA LEU A 344 -8.64 -7.84 -6.16
C LEU A 344 -9.66 -7.05 -6.98
N LYS A 345 -9.92 -5.81 -6.57
CA LYS A 345 -10.67 -4.81 -7.34
C LYS A 345 -10.10 -3.41 -7.11
N GLY A 346 -10.40 -2.50 -8.03
CA GLY A 346 -10.21 -1.05 -7.84
C GLY A 346 -11.46 -0.39 -7.28
N ASN A 347 -11.29 0.60 -6.42
CA ASN A 347 -12.41 1.31 -5.79
C ASN A 347 -12.88 2.51 -6.64
N GLY A 348 -13.36 2.25 -7.86
CA GLY A 348 -13.75 3.32 -8.79
C GLY A 348 -12.58 3.89 -9.60
N VAL A 349 -11.41 3.23 -9.50
CA VAL A 349 -10.24 3.44 -10.37
C VAL A 349 -10.61 3.00 -11.80
N PRO A 350 -10.37 3.82 -12.84
CA PRO A 350 -10.88 3.57 -14.19
C PRO A 350 -10.16 2.42 -14.91
N TYR A 351 -8.89 2.20 -14.59
CA TYR A 351 -8.06 1.18 -15.23
C TYR A 351 -8.13 -0.18 -14.52
N ALA A 352 -8.98 -0.33 -13.50
CA ALA A 352 -9.09 -1.54 -12.69
C ALA A 352 -10.49 -2.15 -12.73
N PRO A 353 -10.64 -3.47 -12.49
CA PRO A 353 -11.95 -4.10 -12.33
C PRO A 353 -12.77 -3.45 -11.21
N THR A 354 -14.05 -3.21 -11.46
CA THR A 354 -14.99 -2.72 -10.44
C THR A 354 -15.47 -3.81 -9.49
N ASP A 355 -15.44 -5.05 -9.95
CA ASP A 355 -15.80 -6.25 -9.21
C ASP A 355 -14.54 -7.07 -8.89
N TYR A 356 -14.65 -7.96 -7.92
CA TYR A 356 -13.54 -8.83 -7.52
C TYR A 356 -13.14 -9.78 -8.64
N VAL A 357 -11.85 -9.77 -8.97
CA VAL A 357 -11.23 -10.73 -9.89
C VAL A 357 -10.29 -11.63 -9.09
N SER A 358 -10.48 -12.95 -9.23
CA SER A 358 -9.66 -13.95 -8.56
C SER A 358 -8.26 -14.05 -9.17
N LEU A 359 -7.24 -14.05 -8.30
CA LEU A 359 -5.82 -14.16 -8.65
C LEU A 359 -5.37 -15.62 -8.62
N SER A 360 -6.06 -16.49 -9.38
CA SER A 360 -5.85 -17.95 -9.34
C SER A 360 -4.48 -18.40 -9.86
N GLY A 361 -3.74 -17.52 -10.54
CA GLY A 361 -2.35 -17.75 -10.94
C GLY A 361 -1.36 -17.72 -9.76
N GLY A 362 -1.80 -17.30 -8.57
CA GLY A 362 -0.92 -17.08 -7.43
C GLY A 362 -0.02 -15.87 -7.63
N VAL A 363 1.00 -15.76 -6.76
CA VAL A 363 2.01 -14.71 -6.86
C VAL A 363 2.95 -14.95 -8.04
N CYS A 364 3.52 -13.89 -8.58
CA CYS A 364 4.49 -13.99 -9.66
C CYS A 364 5.84 -14.52 -9.12
N ASN A 365 6.81 -14.75 -9.99
CA ASN A 365 8.15 -15.25 -9.61
C ASN A 365 8.90 -14.37 -8.60
N THR A 366 8.45 -13.13 -8.37
CA THR A 366 9.00 -12.24 -7.35
C THR A 366 8.43 -12.45 -5.96
N GLY A 367 7.41 -13.30 -5.81
CA GLY A 367 6.68 -13.48 -4.55
C GLY A 367 5.49 -12.53 -4.37
N ASP A 368 5.28 -11.58 -5.29
CA ASP A 368 4.18 -10.61 -5.24
C ASP A 368 3.25 -10.73 -6.45
N TYR A 369 2.04 -10.17 -6.36
CA TYR A 369 1.18 -9.99 -7.52
C TYR A 369 1.63 -8.75 -8.30
N GLN A 370 2.04 -8.91 -9.55
CA GLN A 370 2.44 -7.80 -10.42
C GLN A 370 1.47 -7.64 -11.57
N TRP A 371 0.78 -6.51 -11.59
CA TRP A 371 -0.20 -6.16 -12.61
C TRP A 371 0.39 -5.17 -13.60
N ALA A 372 0.60 -5.56 -14.86
CA ALA A 372 0.89 -4.60 -15.93
C ALA A 372 -0.38 -3.82 -16.26
N ILE A 373 -0.51 -2.60 -15.71
CA ILE A 373 -1.78 -1.88 -15.62
C ILE A 373 -2.34 -1.46 -16.99
N GLY A 374 -1.47 -1.12 -17.95
CA GLY A 374 -1.92 -0.81 -19.30
C GLY A 374 -2.22 -2.06 -20.14
N GLN A 375 -1.42 -3.11 -19.98
CA GLN A 375 -1.61 -4.36 -20.71
C GLN A 375 -2.78 -5.19 -20.18
N GLY A 376 -3.15 -5.00 -18.90
CA GLY A 376 -4.30 -5.64 -18.30
C GLY A 376 -4.07 -7.07 -17.83
N PHE A 377 -2.83 -7.45 -17.49
CA PHE A 377 -2.51 -8.80 -17.02
C PHE A 377 -1.74 -8.78 -15.70
N ILE A 378 -2.17 -9.61 -14.76
CA ILE A 378 -1.39 -9.97 -13.59
C ILE A 378 -0.47 -11.12 -13.93
N CYS A 379 0.79 -10.99 -13.50
CA CYS A 379 1.93 -11.82 -13.87
C CYS A 379 2.05 -11.96 -15.40
N PRO A 380 2.27 -10.85 -16.14
CA PRO A 380 2.21 -10.82 -17.61
C PRO A 380 3.19 -11.80 -18.31
N GLY A 381 4.27 -12.19 -17.62
CA GLY A 381 5.24 -13.19 -18.11
C GLY A 381 5.00 -14.63 -17.63
N ALA A 382 3.97 -14.88 -16.81
CA ALA A 382 3.66 -16.21 -16.31
C ALA A 382 2.68 -16.96 -17.23
N GLY A 383 2.84 -18.28 -17.34
CA GLY A 383 1.95 -19.13 -18.14
C GLY A 383 0.49 -19.14 -17.63
N ASN A 384 0.27 -18.80 -16.37
CA ASN A 384 -1.02 -18.72 -15.67
C ASN A 384 -1.44 -17.27 -15.36
N LYS A 385 -1.13 -16.32 -16.26
CA LYS A 385 -1.50 -14.92 -16.11
C LYS A 385 -3.02 -14.73 -15.93
N THR A 386 -3.40 -13.77 -15.08
CA THR A 386 -4.81 -13.43 -14.84
C THR A 386 -5.18 -12.15 -15.60
N ALA A 387 -6.29 -12.16 -16.34
CA ALA A 387 -6.75 -10.99 -17.08
C ALA A 387 -7.49 -10.00 -16.17
N PHE A 388 -7.05 -8.74 -16.19
CA PHE A 388 -7.63 -7.59 -15.47
C PHE A 388 -8.26 -6.57 -16.43
N GLY A 389 -8.06 -6.75 -17.74
CA GLY A 389 -8.53 -5.82 -18.78
C GLY A 389 -7.49 -4.76 -19.09
N GLY A 390 -7.17 -4.59 -20.37
CA GLY A 390 -6.22 -3.57 -20.82
C GLY A 390 -6.79 -2.16 -20.68
N TYR A 391 -5.90 -1.17 -20.51
CA TYR A 391 -6.27 0.23 -20.38
C TYR A 391 -5.27 1.12 -21.10
N THR A 392 -5.77 2.11 -21.83
CA THR A 392 -4.92 3.12 -22.49
C THR A 392 -5.09 4.44 -21.76
N PHE A 393 -4.00 4.89 -21.14
CA PHE A 393 -3.96 6.16 -20.43
C PHE A 393 -3.95 7.33 -21.42
N THR A 394 -4.51 8.47 -21.01
CA THR A 394 -4.65 9.70 -21.82
C THR A 394 -3.90 10.89 -21.23
N GLY A 395 -3.29 10.74 -20.06
CA GLY A 395 -2.59 11.81 -19.33
C GLY A 395 -3.45 12.52 -18.29
N SER A 396 -4.78 12.45 -18.41
CA SER A 396 -5.74 12.99 -17.44
C SER A 396 -6.15 12.01 -16.35
N ASP A 397 -5.82 10.74 -16.56
CA ASP A 397 -6.25 9.56 -15.82
C ASP A 397 -5.05 8.71 -15.39
N LEU A 398 -3.88 9.33 -15.29
CA LEU A 398 -2.65 8.70 -14.83
C LEU A 398 -2.82 8.15 -13.41
N PRO A 399 -2.19 6.99 -13.11
CA PRO A 399 -2.18 6.45 -11.76
C PRO A 399 -1.53 7.45 -10.80
N THR A 400 -2.07 7.51 -9.58
CA THR A 400 -1.58 8.38 -8.51
C THR A 400 -1.41 7.61 -7.21
N GLY A 401 -0.63 8.16 -6.28
CA GLY A 401 -0.53 7.62 -4.92
C GLY A 401 -1.87 7.44 -4.23
N GLN A 402 -2.89 8.18 -4.65
CA GLN A 402 -4.18 8.23 -3.94
C GLN A 402 -5.19 7.23 -4.45
N ASP A 403 -4.91 6.53 -5.55
CA ASP A 403 -5.80 5.51 -6.10
C ASP A 403 -5.94 4.36 -5.10
N THR A 404 -7.16 3.89 -4.89
CA THR A 404 -7.44 2.90 -3.83
C THR A 404 -7.92 1.57 -4.39
N PHE A 405 -7.47 0.50 -3.75
CA PHE A 405 -7.78 -0.87 -4.12
C PHE A 405 -8.25 -1.66 -2.91
N THR A 406 -8.96 -2.75 -3.16
CA THR A 406 -9.37 -3.66 -2.10
C THR A 406 -9.04 -5.09 -2.48
N MET A 407 -8.30 -5.75 -1.60
CA MET A 407 -8.02 -7.17 -1.66
C MET A 407 -9.04 -7.90 -0.79
N ARG A 408 -9.67 -8.93 -1.36
CA ARG A 408 -10.46 -9.91 -0.61
C ARG A 408 -9.70 -11.21 -0.54
N VAL A 409 -9.60 -11.79 0.65
CA VAL A 409 -8.99 -13.09 0.85
C VAL A 409 -9.99 -14.06 1.44
N THR A 410 -9.89 -15.31 1.02
CA THR A 410 -10.59 -16.44 1.63
C THR A 410 -9.57 -17.37 2.26
N THR A 411 -9.78 -17.72 3.52
CA THR A 411 -8.90 -18.58 4.30
C THR A 411 -9.32 -20.04 4.24
N ALA A 412 -8.42 -20.97 4.61
CA ALA A 412 -8.66 -22.41 4.58
C ALA A 412 -9.84 -22.85 5.46
N ASP A 413 -10.20 -22.07 6.48
CA ASP A 413 -11.40 -22.25 7.30
C ASP A 413 -12.67 -21.64 6.67
N ALA A 414 -12.63 -21.33 5.37
CA ALA A 414 -13.71 -20.79 4.55
C ALA A 414 -14.25 -19.41 5.01
N LYS A 415 -13.46 -18.64 5.74
CA LYS A 415 -13.80 -17.25 6.10
C LYS A 415 -13.27 -16.27 5.07
N SER A 416 -13.96 -15.13 4.94
CA SER A 416 -13.58 -14.07 4.00
C SER A 416 -13.31 -12.74 4.69
N TYR A 417 -12.25 -12.07 4.27
CA TYR A 417 -11.77 -10.80 4.81
C TYR A 417 -11.44 -9.84 3.67
N GLU A 418 -11.70 -8.55 3.87
CA GLU A 418 -11.40 -7.49 2.90
C GLU A 418 -10.47 -6.47 3.54
N PHE A 419 -9.48 -6.00 2.78
CA PHE A 419 -8.50 -4.99 3.19
C PHE A 419 -8.39 -3.95 2.08
N THR A 420 -8.32 -2.68 2.46
CA THR A 420 -8.27 -1.57 1.50
C THR A 420 -7.07 -0.69 1.79
N SER A 421 -6.41 -0.22 0.74
CA SER A 421 -5.26 0.66 0.84
C SER A 421 -5.14 1.54 -0.41
N SER A 422 -4.38 2.61 -0.30
CA SER A 422 -3.93 3.44 -1.42
C SER A 422 -2.59 2.95 -1.98
N VAL A 423 -2.18 3.47 -3.13
CA VAL A 423 -0.86 3.18 -3.72
C VAL A 423 0.26 3.88 -2.93
N GLY A 424 -0.04 4.96 -2.21
CA GLY A 424 0.90 5.82 -1.50
C GLY A 424 1.71 6.70 -2.46
N PHE A 425 2.36 6.08 -3.44
CA PHE A 425 3.34 6.74 -4.31
C PHE A 425 3.44 6.13 -5.71
N VAL A 426 3.62 6.98 -6.74
CA VAL A 426 3.78 6.56 -8.14
C VAL A 426 4.89 7.35 -8.84
N PHE A 427 5.88 6.63 -9.39
CA PHE A 427 6.84 7.21 -10.33
C PHE A 427 6.16 7.55 -11.66
N VAL A 428 6.41 8.74 -12.21
CA VAL A 428 5.95 9.11 -13.55
C VAL A 428 7.09 9.38 -14.52
N THR A 429 8.33 9.40 -14.03
CA THR A 429 9.54 9.46 -14.85
C THR A 429 10.59 8.45 -14.36
N HIS A 430 11.71 8.40 -15.08
CA HIS A 430 12.83 7.51 -14.80
C HIS A 430 14.04 8.31 -14.28
N PRO A 431 14.96 7.68 -13.53
CA PRO A 431 16.31 8.23 -13.43
C PRO A 431 16.86 8.44 -14.84
N MET A 432 17.63 9.51 -15.04
CA MET A 432 18.25 9.78 -16.34
C MET A 432 19.71 10.16 -16.18
N PHE A 433 20.64 9.26 -16.52
CA PHE A 433 22.06 9.59 -16.49
C PHE A 433 22.40 10.58 -17.62
N VAL A 434 23.18 11.61 -17.28
CA VAL A 434 23.47 12.75 -18.17
C VAL A 434 24.94 13.04 -18.34
N GLU A 435 25.78 12.59 -17.40
CA GLU A 435 27.24 12.70 -17.47
C GLU A 435 27.88 11.44 -16.88
N TYR A 436 29.04 11.05 -17.41
CA TYR A 436 29.82 9.95 -16.85
C TYR A 436 31.32 10.22 -16.85
N SER A 437 32.06 9.54 -15.97
CA SER A 437 33.52 9.55 -15.91
C SER A 437 34.05 8.20 -15.39
N THR A 438 35.26 7.84 -15.77
CA THR A 438 35.99 6.66 -15.25
C THR A 438 37.26 7.05 -14.50
N ASP A 439 37.59 8.34 -14.46
CA ASP A 439 38.72 8.92 -13.74
C ASP A 439 38.30 9.88 -12.61
N GLY A 440 37.01 10.19 -12.51
CA GLY A 440 36.43 11.08 -11.49
C GLY A 440 36.67 12.57 -11.73
N THR A 441 37.32 12.94 -12.83
CA THR A 441 37.74 14.33 -13.13
C THR A 441 37.22 14.82 -14.47
N ASN A 442 37.31 14.01 -15.53
CA ASN A 442 36.86 14.33 -16.86
C ASN A 442 35.49 13.70 -17.10
N PHE A 443 34.45 14.54 -17.09
CA PHE A 443 33.07 14.11 -17.33
C PHE A 443 32.68 14.29 -18.80
N THR A 444 32.15 13.22 -19.39
CA THR A 444 31.57 13.23 -20.73
C THR A 444 30.05 13.38 -20.62
N LYS A 445 29.48 14.33 -21.36
CA LYS A 445 28.04 14.54 -21.43
C LYS A 445 27.38 13.56 -22.38
N VAL A 446 26.18 13.12 -22.03
CA VAL A 446 25.34 12.27 -22.88
C VAL A 446 24.48 13.16 -23.75
N ASP A 447 24.59 13.02 -25.07
CA ASP A 447 23.78 13.78 -26.02
C ASP A 447 22.50 13.03 -26.39
N TYR A 448 21.40 13.41 -25.75
CA TYR A 448 20.07 12.88 -26.02
C TYR A 448 19.40 13.48 -27.27
N ASN A 449 20.03 14.44 -27.96
CA ASN A 449 19.47 15.08 -29.16
C ASN A 449 19.92 14.43 -30.48
N ASN A 450 20.92 13.54 -30.47
CA ASN A 450 21.49 12.99 -31.69
C ASN A 450 20.56 11.94 -32.37
N SER A 451 20.15 12.20 -33.62
CA SER A 451 19.32 11.36 -34.52
C SER A 451 18.08 10.68 -33.88
N THR A 452 17.18 11.47 -33.29
CA THR A 452 16.17 11.02 -32.31
C THR A 452 15.19 9.94 -32.81
N ILE A 453 15.09 8.82 -32.09
CA ILE A 453 13.80 8.12 -31.89
C ILE A 453 13.50 8.21 -30.39
N GLY A 454 12.34 8.77 -30.04
CA GLY A 454 11.94 9.04 -28.66
C GLY A 454 11.69 7.79 -27.80
N PRO A 455 10.95 7.89 -26.68
CA PRO A 455 10.67 6.75 -25.80
C PRO A 455 9.95 5.58 -26.52
N ASP A 456 9.45 5.80 -27.73
CA ASP A 456 8.70 4.85 -28.54
C ASP A 456 9.54 4.00 -29.52
N GLY A 457 10.87 4.17 -29.65
CA GLY A 457 11.67 3.36 -30.60
C GLY A 457 13.19 3.30 -30.39
N ALA A 458 13.90 2.68 -31.34
CA ALA A 458 15.29 2.23 -31.16
C ALA A 458 16.37 3.33 -31.39
N ARG A 459 17.33 3.35 -30.46
CA ARG A 459 18.67 3.99 -30.42
C ARG A 459 18.79 5.47 -30.82
N ILE A 460 19.09 6.30 -29.82
CA ILE A 460 20.20 7.26 -29.96
C ILE A 460 21.54 6.50 -30.02
N THR A 461 22.61 7.14 -30.48
CA THR A 461 23.97 6.60 -30.33
C THR A 461 24.31 6.54 -28.84
N GLU A 462 24.09 5.38 -28.22
CA GLU A 462 24.47 5.14 -26.82
C GLU A 462 25.99 5.34 -26.66
N PRO A 463 26.47 6.07 -25.64
CA PRO A 463 27.88 6.11 -25.32
C PRO A 463 28.43 4.71 -25.03
N THR A 464 29.59 4.40 -25.62
CA THR A 464 30.38 3.23 -25.22
C THR A 464 31.24 3.62 -24.02
N ILE A 465 30.83 3.19 -22.82
CA ILE A 465 31.56 3.47 -21.59
C ILE A 465 32.45 2.27 -21.25
N ASN A 466 33.76 2.42 -21.40
CA ASN A 466 34.72 1.37 -21.03
C ASN A 466 35.00 1.42 -19.53
N VAL A 467 34.82 0.32 -18.82
CA VAL A 467 35.07 0.23 -17.37
C VAL A 467 35.99 -0.95 -17.11
N GLY A 468 37.17 -0.70 -16.53
CA GLY A 468 38.11 -1.72 -16.10
C GLY A 468 37.77 -2.28 -14.72
N GLN A 469 38.29 -3.46 -14.37
CA GLN A 469 37.92 -4.16 -13.13
C GLN A 469 38.21 -3.34 -11.86
N ALA A 470 39.32 -2.59 -11.85
CA ALA A 470 39.73 -1.73 -10.74
C ALA A 470 39.18 -0.29 -10.84
N GLN A 471 38.50 0.06 -11.93
CA GLN A 471 38.01 1.42 -12.14
C GLN A 471 36.71 1.68 -11.38
N THR A 472 36.53 2.95 -11.02
CA THR A 472 35.28 3.47 -10.48
C THR A 472 34.53 4.20 -11.59
N LEU A 473 33.29 3.81 -11.81
CA LEU A 473 32.37 4.51 -12.71
C LEU A 473 31.65 5.61 -11.94
N TYR A 474 31.74 6.84 -12.43
CA TYR A 474 31.02 7.99 -11.92
C TYR A 474 29.86 8.29 -12.87
N LEU A 475 28.64 8.38 -12.34
CA LEU A 475 27.44 8.70 -13.13
C LEU A 475 26.69 9.85 -12.49
N LYS A 476 26.44 10.90 -13.25
CA LYS A 476 25.53 11.97 -12.85
C LYS A 476 24.15 11.66 -13.38
N VAL A 477 23.17 11.57 -12.49
CA VAL A 477 21.81 11.13 -12.80
C VAL A 477 20.81 12.20 -12.39
N LEU A 478 19.93 12.60 -13.30
CA LEU A 478 18.76 13.41 -12.99
C LEU A 478 17.80 12.59 -12.13
N ARG A 479 17.29 13.21 -11.07
CA ARG A 479 16.31 12.57 -10.19
C ARG A 479 15.04 12.21 -10.97
N PRO A 480 14.37 11.09 -10.65
CA PRO A 480 13.02 10.85 -11.13
C PRO A 480 12.02 11.80 -10.45
N GLN A 481 10.81 11.85 -11.01
CA GLN A 481 9.70 12.69 -10.58
C GLN A 481 8.44 11.86 -10.28
N ARG A 482 7.61 12.41 -9.38
CA ARG A 482 6.19 12.07 -9.26
C ARG A 482 5.33 13.24 -9.74
N LEU A 483 4.03 13.00 -9.92
CA LEU A 483 3.06 14.08 -10.09
C LEU A 483 2.85 14.82 -8.77
N ALA A 484 2.51 16.10 -8.86
CA ALA A 484 1.95 16.86 -7.76
C ALA A 484 0.65 16.20 -7.28
N MET A 485 0.52 16.07 -5.97
CA MET A 485 -0.73 15.68 -5.31
C MET A 485 -1.65 16.90 -5.20
N ASP A 486 -2.95 16.67 -5.01
CA ASP A 486 -3.89 17.78 -4.82
C ASP A 486 -3.49 18.62 -3.58
N GLY A 487 -3.52 19.94 -3.71
CA GLY A 487 -3.03 20.88 -2.69
C GLY A 487 -1.56 21.28 -2.83
N GLU A 488 -0.77 20.58 -3.66
CA GLU A 488 0.61 20.98 -4.01
C GLU A 488 0.67 21.94 -5.21
N ALA A 489 1.83 22.58 -5.38
CA ALA A 489 2.09 23.52 -6.48
C ALA A 489 2.79 22.84 -7.65
N GLY A 490 2.63 23.37 -8.86
CA GLY A 490 3.30 22.84 -10.06
C GLY A 490 2.72 21.49 -10.52
N GLU A 491 3.41 20.85 -11.47
CA GLU A 491 2.96 19.58 -12.05
C GLU A 491 3.78 18.38 -11.57
N PHE A 492 5.08 18.58 -11.36
CA PHE A 492 6.03 17.54 -10.98
C PHE A 492 6.76 17.93 -9.72
N TYR A 493 7.11 16.91 -8.94
CA TYR A 493 8.02 17.02 -7.81
C TYR A 493 9.22 16.11 -8.05
N ASP A 494 10.41 16.66 -7.83
CA ASP A 494 11.67 15.92 -7.77
C ASP A 494 11.74 15.12 -6.48
N LEU A 495 12.18 13.88 -6.60
CA LEU A 495 12.14 12.90 -5.53
C LEU A 495 13.39 12.91 -4.66
N ALA A 496 13.22 13.11 -3.36
CA ALA A 496 14.30 13.15 -2.37
C ALA A 496 14.46 11.82 -1.62
N GLY A 497 15.66 11.54 -1.11
CA GLY A 497 15.85 10.41 -0.17
C GLY A 497 15.90 9.02 -0.81
N PHE A 498 15.86 8.89 -2.14
CA PHE A 498 15.81 7.58 -2.82
C PHE A 498 17.19 6.88 -2.84
N LYS A 499 17.16 5.55 -2.89
CA LYS A 499 18.32 4.66 -3.00
C LYS A 499 18.59 4.33 -4.47
N TYR A 500 19.84 4.42 -4.88
CA TYR A 500 20.31 4.13 -6.22
C TYR A 500 21.26 2.94 -6.18
N THR A 501 20.94 1.87 -6.89
CA THR A 501 21.71 0.61 -6.87
C THR A 501 21.95 0.13 -8.30
N PRO A 502 23.17 -0.31 -8.65
CA PRO A 502 23.40 -0.98 -9.92
C PRO A 502 22.82 -2.40 -9.86
N ASP A 503 21.91 -2.72 -10.77
CA ASP A 503 21.39 -4.07 -11.00
C ASP A 503 21.91 -4.62 -12.32
N ILE A 504 22.70 -5.70 -12.28
CA ILE A 504 23.35 -6.30 -13.44
C ILE A 504 22.72 -7.68 -13.73
N PRO A 505 21.46 -7.73 -14.18
CA PRO A 505 20.70 -8.98 -14.27
C PRO A 505 21.24 -9.95 -15.34
N ASN A 506 21.93 -9.42 -16.36
CA ASN A 506 22.39 -10.21 -17.51
C ASN A 506 23.83 -10.74 -17.37
N ALA A 507 24.57 -10.32 -16.34
CA ALA A 507 25.88 -10.89 -16.02
C ALA A 507 25.69 -12.06 -15.05
N GLY A 508 26.13 -13.26 -15.45
CA GLY A 508 25.90 -14.51 -14.72
C GLY A 508 26.21 -14.40 -13.22
N GLY A 509 25.15 -14.45 -12.40
CA GLY A 509 25.24 -14.44 -10.94
C GLY A 509 25.38 -13.07 -10.27
N VAL A 510 25.52 -11.96 -11.01
CA VAL A 510 25.70 -10.62 -10.41
C VAL A 510 24.40 -10.07 -9.87
N GLY A 511 23.38 -9.84 -10.72
CA GLY A 511 22.11 -9.23 -10.30
C GLY A 511 22.28 -7.90 -9.56
N LYS A 512 21.37 -7.61 -8.62
CA LYS A 512 21.43 -6.40 -7.78
C LYS A 512 22.68 -6.39 -6.89
N CYS A 513 23.45 -5.31 -6.96
CA CYS A 513 24.69 -5.14 -6.22
C CYS A 513 24.51 -4.16 -5.04
N ASP A 514 23.89 -4.66 -3.97
CA ASP A 514 23.48 -3.84 -2.82
C ASP A 514 24.64 -3.11 -2.12
N GLN A 515 25.86 -3.65 -2.21
CA GLN A 515 27.09 -3.04 -1.65
C GLN A 515 27.42 -1.67 -2.28
N LEU A 516 26.88 -1.36 -3.46
CA LEU A 516 27.06 -0.09 -4.16
C LEU A 516 25.84 0.83 -4.06
N THR A 517 24.90 0.53 -3.17
CA THR A 517 23.71 1.36 -2.98
C THR A 517 24.10 2.74 -2.45
N VAL A 518 23.69 3.79 -3.15
CA VAL A 518 23.86 5.19 -2.73
C VAL A 518 22.49 5.71 -2.30
N THR A 519 22.37 6.20 -1.06
CA THR A 519 21.16 6.92 -0.62
C THR A 519 21.35 8.39 -0.95
N ASP A 520 20.39 8.98 -1.67
CA ASP A 520 20.40 10.39 -2.01
C ASP A 520 20.10 11.24 -0.78
N THR A 521 21.10 11.97 -0.30
CA THR A 521 20.98 12.93 0.80
C THR A 521 21.06 14.38 0.33
N GLY A 522 21.07 14.61 -0.99
CA GLY A 522 21.20 15.95 -1.58
C GLY A 522 19.92 16.79 -1.54
N MET A 523 18.78 16.16 -1.24
CA MET A 523 17.50 16.81 -0.99
C MET A 523 16.89 16.23 0.29
N ALA A 524 16.35 17.09 1.15
CA ALA A 524 15.74 16.68 2.42
C ALA A 524 14.28 16.20 2.25
N SER A 525 13.56 16.77 1.28
CA SER A 525 12.19 16.43 0.95
C SER A 525 11.92 16.69 -0.53
N ASP A 526 10.82 16.14 -1.04
CA ASP A 526 10.41 16.36 -2.41
C ASP A 526 10.20 17.85 -2.70
N THR A 527 10.74 18.34 -3.81
CA THR A 527 10.60 19.75 -4.20
C THR A 527 9.87 19.89 -5.51
N VAL A 528 9.07 20.95 -5.64
CA VAL A 528 8.47 21.31 -6.93
C VAL A 528 9.56 21.45 -8.00
N LEU A 529 9.31 20.91 -9.18
CA LEU A 529 10.25 20.96 -10.29
C LEU A 529 10.52 22.41 -10.72
N ASP A 530 11.81 22.77 -10.82
CA ASP A 530 12.30 24.04 -11.35
C ASP A 530 13.12 23.75 -12.61
N ALA A 531 12.52 23.95 -13.79
CA ALA A 531 13.15 23.66 -15.08
C ALA A 531 14.51 24.38 -15.29
N GLY A 532 14.75 25.50 -14.59
CA GLY A 532 16.02 26.22 -14.62
C GLY A 532 17.10 25.65 -13.69
N LYS A 533 16.74 24.72 -12.80
CA LYS A 533 17.64 24.11 -11.81
C LYS A 533 17.46 22.58 -11.75
N PRO A 534 17.89 21.84 -12.79
CA PRO A 534 17.83 20.39 -12.77
C PRO A 534 18.53 19.81 -11.54
N THR A 535 17.85 18.89 -10.86
CA THR A 535 18.38 18.24 -9.67
C THR A 535 19.06 16.92 -10.05
N THR A 536 20.30 16.71 -9.59
CA THR A 536 21.09 15.51 -9.89
C THR A 536 21.67 14.82 -8.66
N VAL A 537 21.92 13.52 -8.80
CA VAL A 537 22.70 12.67 -7.88
C VAL A 537 23.98 12.22 -8.59
N LEU A 538 25.12 12.25 -7.90
CA LEU A 538 26.37 11.66 -8.39
C LEU A 538 26.54 10.27 -7.77
N LEU A 539 26.57 9.25 -8.61
CA LEU A 539 26.77 7.86 -8.24
C LEU A 539 28.24 7.50 -8.49
N THR A 540 28.85 6.79 -7.53
CA THR A 540 30.26 6.43 -7.57
C THR A 540 30.38 4.92 -7.33
N TRP A 541 30.58 4.17 -8.42
CA TRP A 541 30.41 2.72 -8.43
C TRP A 541 31.67 1.99 -8.89
N ALA A 542 32.34 1.35 -7.94
CA ALA A 542 33.45 0.42 -8.20
C ALA A 542 32.91 -0.98 -8.55
N ILE A 543 32.26 -1.08 -9.72
CA ILE A 543 31.48 -2.26 -10.14
C ILE A 543 32.32 -3.54 -10.12
N GLY A 544 33.50 -3.54 -10.73
CA GLY A 544 34.35 -4.75 -10.80
C GLY A 544 34.78 -5.23 -9.42
N GLN A 545 35.22 -4.31 -8.58
CA GLN A 545 35.65 -4.64 -7.23
C GLN A 545 34.49 -5.13 -6.35
N LYS A 546 33.37 -4.41 -6.29
CA LYS A 546 32.30 -4.70 -5.32
C LYS A 546 31.31 -5.76 -5.81
N CYS A 547 30.96 -5.76 -7.10
CA CYS A 547 29.93 -6.67 -7.62
C CYS A 547 30.48 -8.00 -8.13
N TYR A 548 31.80 -8.11 -8.34
CA TYR A 548 32.46 -9.34 -8.80
C TYR A 548 33.52 -9.81 -7.79
N THR A 549 34.57 -9.02 -7.56
CA THR A 549 35.72 -9.44 -6.72
C THR A 549 35.34 -9.66 -5.25
N GLU A 550 34.52 -8.79 -4.66
CA GLU A 550 34.07 -8.87 -3.26
C GLU A 550 32.65 -9.45 -3.13
N SER A 551 32.08 -9.96 -4.23
CA SER A 551 30.75 -10.54 -4.21
C SER A 551 30.67 -11.75 -3.28
N THR A 552 29.63 -11.76 -2.45
CA THR A 552 29.30 -12.85 -1.53
C THR A 552 28.33 -13.87 -2.16
N LYS A 553 27.96 -13.69 -3.42
CA LYS A 553 27.02 -14.57 -4.12
C LYS A 553 27.67 -15.92 -4.44
N ASN A 554 26.86 -16.97 -4.45
CA ASN A 554 27.29 -18.33 -4.77
C ASN A 554 26.41 -18.91 -5.89
N PRO A 555 26.96 -19.24 -7.07
CA PRO A 555 28.36 -19.11 -7.46
C PRO A 555 28.81 -17.64 -7.54
N LYS A 556 30.09 -17.41 -7.27
CA LYS A 556 30.68 -16.06 -7.32
C LYS A 556 30.73 -15.56 -8.77
N PRO A 557 30.27 -14.34 -9.05
CA PRO A 557 30.35 -13.76 -10.39
C PRO A 557 31.80 -13.55 -10.84
N THR A 558 32.06 -13.77 -12.12
CA THR A 558 33.40 -13.59 -12.71
C THR A 558 33.42 -12.38 -13.63
N TRP A 559 34.44 -11.52 -13.48
CA TRP A 559 34.65 -10.40 -14.38
C TRP A 559 35.09 -10.93 -15.75
N THR A 560 34.26 -10.74 -16.77
CA THR A 560 34.54 -11.21 -18.14
C THR A 560 34.52 -9.99 -19.06
N PRO A 561 35.66 -9.61 -19.68
CA PRO A 561 35.68 -8.51 -20.63
C PRO A 561 34.68 -8.70 -21.77
N GLY A 562 34.02 -7.61 -22.18
CA GLY A 562 32.98 -7.63 -23.20
C GLY A 562 31.86 -6.62 -22.94
N ALA A 563 30.91 -6.54 -23.87
CA ALA A 563 29.72 -5.71 -23.69
C ALA A 563 28.88 -6.22 -22.51
N SER A 564 28.40 -5.31 -21.69
CA SER A 564 27.53 -5.59 -20.56
C SER A 564 26.49 -4.47 -20.42
N ASP A 565 25.37 -4.78 -19.77
CA ASP A 565 24.31 -3.82 -19.48
C ASP A 565 23.96 -3.93 -17.99
N PHE A 566 23.67 -2.81 -17.35
CA PHE A 566 23.07 -2.78 -16.02
C PHE A 566 21.98 -1.72 -15.94
N ASP A 567 21.07 -1.90 -15.00
CA ASP A 567 20.01 -0.97 -14.70
C ASP A 567 20.46 -0.07 -13.52
N VAL A 568 20.37 1.25 -13.68
CA VAL A 568 20.37 2.19 -12.56
C VAL A 568 19.01 2.07 -11.91
N GLN A 569 18.91 1.22 -10.89
CA GLN A 569 17.66 1.03 -10.15
C GLN A 569 17.55 2.09 -9.06
N VAL A 570 16.39 2.74 -9.01
CA VAL A 570 16.01 3.72 -8.00
C VAL A 570 14.86 3.17 -7.20
N GLU A 571 15.01 3.17 -5.89
CA GLU A 571 14.05 2.65 -4.93
C GLU A 571 13.80 3.65 -3.81
N PRO A 572 12.63 3.64 -3.20
CA PRO A 572 12.30 4.50 -2.10
C PRO A 572 13.14 4.09 -0.87
N SER A 573 13.38 5.04 0.02
CA SER A 573 14.04 4.71 1.28
C SER A 573 13.13 3.96 2.23
N GLY A 574 11.85 4.36 2.27
CA GLY A 574 10.77 3.65 2.92
C GLY A 574 10.03 2.68 1.98
N PRO A 575 8.77 2.31 2.29
CA PRO A 575 8.00 1.38 1.47
C PRO A 575 7.73 1.90 0.05
N GLY A 576 7.81 1.01 -0.94
CA GLY A 576 7.38 1.32 -2.31
C GLY A 576 8.09 0.48 -3.37
N GLY A 577 7.87 0.86 -4.63
CA GLY A 577 8.37 0.14 -5.80
C GLY A 577 9.57 0.84 -6.43
N ASN A 578 9.99 0.43 -7.62
CA ASN A 578 11.21 0.95 -8.23
C ASN A 578 11.00 1.66 -9.56
N SER A 579 11.95 2.54 -9.90
CA SER A 579 12.16 3.04 -11.25
C SER A 579 13.53 2.62 -11.74
N ALA A 580 13.73 2.48 -13.05
CA ALA A 580 15.05 2.12 -13.56
C ALA A 580 15.31 2.62 -14.97
N GLN A 581 16.58 2.87 -15.27
CA GLN A 581 17.09 3.14 -16.61
C GLN A 581 18.27 2.21 -16.91
N LYS A 582 18.27 1.59 -18.10
CA LYS A 582 19.40 0.78 -18.55
C LYS A 582 20.59 1.62 -19.02
N ILE A 583 21.80 1.18 -18.67
CA ILE A 583 23.08 1.69 -19.15
C ILE A 583 23.86 0.54 -19.79
N ARG A 584 24.50 0.84 -20.92
CA ARG A 584 25.44 -0.05 -21.60
C ARG A 584 26.87 0.33 -21.25
N ILE A 585 27.67 -0.67 -20.90
CA ILE A 585 29.10 -0.54 -20.64
C ILE A 585 29.88 -1.61 -21.39
N THR A 586 31.18 -1.39 -21.54
CA THR A 586 32.12 -2.41 -21.99
C THR A 586 33.06 -2.71 -20.84
N LEU A 587 33.01 -3.93 -20.34
CA LEU A 587 33.98 -4.42 -19.36
C LEU A 587 35.30 -4.62 -20.08
N VAL A 588 36.35 -3.92 -19.62
CA VAL A 588 37.71 -4.08 -20.14
C VAL A 588 38.59 -4.77 -19.08
N PRO A 589 39.76 -5.32 -19.48
CA PRO A 589 40.68 -5.98 -18.55
C PRO A 589 41.01 -5.15 -17.31
#